data_AF-A0A2V5ZNS5-F1
#
_entry.id   AF-A0A2V5ZNS5-F1
#
_cell.length_a   1.000
_cell.length_b   1.000
_cell.length_c   1.000
_cell.angle_alpha   90.00
_cell.angle_beta   90.00
_cell.angle_gamma   90.00
#
_symmetry.space_group_name_H-M   'P 1'
#
loop_
_entity.id
_entity.type
_entity.pdbx_description
1 polymer ?
#
loop_
_entity_poly.entity_id
_entity_poly.type
_entity_poly.pdbx_seq_one_letter_code
_entity_poly.pdbx_strand_id
1 'polypeptide(L)'
;PKVFGGFAKTEFAYTDQIEARREQPSLPDMVRRAIELLQYNRGGYLLVVDARLMRKAAEQNDVEHTLAETLELDRAVAVARRYAGEKSAIVVCGDVGVGGLHLNGTP
;
A
#
# COMPACT_ATOMS: atom_id res chain seq x y z
N PRO A 1 12.91 -18.14 3.72
CA PRO A 1 13.15 -18.41 2.27
C PRO A 1 13.12 -17.09 1.51
N LYS A 2 13.96 -16.91 0.48
CA LYS A 2 13.91 -15.71 -0.37
C LYS A 2 12.81 -15.89 -1.41
N VAL A 3 11.99 -14.87 -1.62
CA VAL A 3 10.84 -14.90 -2.54
C VAL A 3 10.90 -13.65 -3.41
N PHE A 4 10.54 -13.82 -4.68
CA PHE A 4 10.30 -12.74 -5.63
C PHE A 4 8.88 -12.88 -6.18
N GLY A 5 8.13 -11.78 -6.24
CA GLY A 5 6.76 -11.75 -6.76
C GLY A 5 6.61 -10.64 -7.79
N GLY A 6 6.32 -11.01 -9.04
CA GLY A 6 5.94 -10.09 -10.10
C GLY A 6 4.52 -10.40 -10.52
N PHE A 7 3.58 -9.50 -10.24
CA PHE A 7 2.14 -9.73 -10.41
C PHE A 7 1.51 -8.91 -11.54
N ALA A 8 2.29 -8.04 -12.19
CA ALA A 8 1.88 -7.25 -13.33
C ALA A 8 3.05 -7.09 -14.32
N LYS A 9 2.74 -6.88 -15.60
CA LYS A 9 3.76 -6.61 -16.63
C LYS A 9 4.37 -5.21 -16.51
N THR A 10 3.57 -4.25 -16.06
CA THR A 10 3.97 -2.85 -15.94
C THR A 10 3.61 -2.32 -14.55
N GLU A 11 2.34 -2.03 -14.32
CA GLU A 11 1.82 -1.51 -13.07
C GLU A 11 0.61 -2.31 -12.60
N PHE A 12 0.35 -2.24 -11.31
CA PHE A 12 -0.88 -2.76 -10.73
C PHE A 12 -2.08 -1.98 -11.26
N ALA A 13 -3.21 -2.65 -11.33
CA ALA A 13 -4.49 -2.07 -11.69
C ALA A 13 -5.12 -1.38 -10.48
N TYR A 14 -5.88 -0.31 -10.71
CA TYR A 14 -6.66 0.35 -9.66
C TYR A 14 -7.74 -0.57 -9.11
N THR A 15 -8.25 -0.25 -7.92
CA THR A 15 -9.18 -1.10 -7.18
C THR A 15 -10.51 -1.40 -7.92
N ASP A 16 -10.95 -0.52 -8.82
CA ASP A 16 -12.16 -0.65 -9.65
C ASP A 16 -11.96 -1.48 -10.93
N GLN A 17 -10.71 -1.74 -11.34
CA GLN A 17 -10.37 -2.52 -12.52
C GLN A 17 -10.41 -4.04 -12.22
N ILE A 18 -11.60 -4.54 -11.87
CA ILE A 18 -11.84 -5.88 -11.28
C ILE A 18 -11.16 -7.02 -12.05
N GLU A 19 -11.28 -7.05 -13.38
CA GLU A 19 -10.70 -8.14 -14.19
C GLU A 19 -9.18 -8.19 -14.08
N ALA A 20 -8.51 -7.04 -14.23
CA ALA A 20 -7.05 -6.93 -14.10
C ALA A 20 -6.57 -7.14 -12.66
N ARG A 21 -7.38 -6.72 -11.67
CA ARG A 21 -7.08 -6.88 -10.24
C ARG A 21 -7.22 -8.31 -9.74
N ARG A 22 -8.05 -9.15 -10.37
CA ARG A 22 -8.34 -10.52 -9.89
C ARG A 22 -7.09 -11.39 -9.73
N GLU A 23 -6.09 -11.18 -10.58
CA GLU A 23 -4.82 -11.93 -10.56
C GLU A 23 -3.72 -11.24 -9.73
N GLN A 24 -3.98 -10.03 -9.23
CA GLN A 24 -3.02 -9.21 -8.50
C GLN A 24 -3.33 -9.23 -7.00
N PRO A 25 -2.35 -9.48 -6.13
CA PRO A 25 -2.56 -9.37 -4.69
C PRO A 25 -2.83 -7.92 -4.30
N SER A 26 -3.63 -7.72 -3.27
CA SER A 26 -3.77 -6.40 -2.66
C SER A 26 -2.50 -6.00 -1.90
N LEU A 27 -2.28 -4.70 -1.72
CA LEU A 27 -1.21 -4.19 -0.87
C LEU A 27 -1.24 -4.80 0.55
N PRO A 28 -2.39 -4.87 1.26
CA PRO A 28 -2.45 -5.53 2.56
C PRO A 28 -2.12 -7.04 2.51
N ASP A 29 -2.48 -7.76 1.45
CA ASP A 29 -2.11 -9.17 1.31
C ASP A 29 -0.60 -9.35 1.15
N MET A 30 0.04 -8.49 0.35
CA MET A 30 1.50 -8.49 0.20
C MET A 30 2.19 -8.16 1.52
N VAL A 31 1.71 -7.17 2.27
CA VAL A 31 2.25 -6.81 3.58
C VAL A 31 2.11 -7.97 4.56
N ARG A 32 0.93 -8.61 4.64
CA ARG A 32 0.72 -9.78 5.49
C ARG A 32 1.72 -10.87 5.14
N ARG A 33 1.84 -11.20 3.86
CA ARG A 33 2.72 -12.29 3.42
C ARG A 33 4.20 -11.96 3.65
N ALA A 34 4.61 -10.71 3.48
CA ALA A 34 5.96 -10.27 3.76
C ALA A 34 6.30 -10.41 5.25
N ILE A 35 5.43 -9.94 6.15
CA ILE A 35 5.60 -10.10 7.60
C ILE A 35 5.68 -11.58 7.97
N GLU A 36 4.78 -12.42 7.43
CA GLU A 36 4.79 -13.86 7.69
C GLU A 36 6.12 -14.53 7.34
N LEU A 37 6.77 -14.09 6.26
CA LEU A 37 8.05 -14.64 5.82
C LEU A 37 9.23 -14.06 6.62
N LEU A 38 9.19 -12.78 6.95
CA LEU A 38 10.28 -12.05 7.61
C LEU A 38 10.33 -12.28 9.13
N GLN A 39 9.19 -12.51 9.78
CA GLN A 39 9.10 -12.67 11.25
C GLN A 39 9.92 -13.87 11.79
N TYR A 40 10.27 -14.84 10.95
CA TYR A 40 11.09 -15.98 11.34
C TYR A 40 12.57 -15.61 11.58
N ASN A 41 13.00 -14.41 11.17
CA ASN A 41 14.36 -13.95 11.44
C ASN A 41 14.50 -13.47 12.89
N ARG A 42 15.30 -14.19 13.69
CA ARG A 42 15.60 -13.83 15.09
C ARG A 42 16.28 -12.47 15.25
N GLY A 43 16.97 -11.98 14.22
CA GLY A 43 17.59 -10.65 14.21
C GLY A 43 16.63 -9.51 13.91
N GLY A 44 15.33 -9.79 13.72
CA GLY A 44 14.35 -8.83 13.25
C GLY A 44 14.39 -8.65 11.72
N TYR A 45 13.62 -7.69 11.24
CA TYR A 45 13.54 -7.39 9.81
C TYR A 45 13.22 -5.90 9.58
N LEU A 46 13.54 -5.45 8.38
CA LEU A 46 13.06 -4.20 7.81
C LEU A 46 12.11 -4.55 6.66
N LEU A 47 10.92 -3.98 6.68
CA LEU A 47 9.96 -4.08 5.59
C LEU A 47 9.67 -2.66 5.08
N VAL A 48 9.89 -2.45 3.78
CA VAL A 48 9.54 -1.21 3.08
C VAL A 48 8.35 -1.50 2.19
N VAL A 49 7.33 -0.65 2.27
CA VAL A 49 6.07 -0.78 1.53
C VAL A 49 5.85 0.54 0.79
N ASP A 50 5.56 0.46 -0.50
CA ASP A 50 5.31 1.61 -1.37
C ASP A 50 3.88 1.52 -1.94
N ALA A 51 3.09 2.58 -1.77
CA ALA A 51 1.69 2.71 -2.21
C ALA A 51 1.59 3.67 -3.42
N ARG A 52 2.36 3.39 -4.46
CA ARG A 52 2.59 4.29 -5.60
C ARG A 52 1.35 4.68 -6.40
N LEU A 53 0.32 3.83 -6.43
CA LEU A 53 -0.91 4.12 -7.18
C LEU A 53 -1.63 5.38 -6.68
N MET A 54 -1.55 5.67 -5.37
CA MET A 54 -2.07 6.92 -4.78
C MET A 54 -1.45 8.16 -5.45
N ARG A 55 -0.12 8.18 -5.61
CA ARG A 55 0.57 9.30 -6.26
C ARG A 55 0.18 9.43 -7.73
N LYS A 56 0.08 8.30 -8.44
CA LYS A 56 -0.29 8.31 -9.86
C LYS A 56 -1.70 8.86 -10.08
N ALA A 57 -2.65 8.49 -9.24
CA ALA A 57 -4.00 9.05 -9.26
C ALA A 57 -3.99 10.56 -8.97
N ALA A 58 -3.20 10.99 -7.99
CA ALA A 58 -3.06 12.41 -7.66
C ALA A 58 -2.43 13.23 -8.79
N GLU A 59 -1.44 12.70 -9.52
CA GLU A 59 -0.86 13.32 -10.72
C GLU A 59 -1.89 13.51 -11.85
N GLN A 60 -2.93 12.68 -11.86
CA GLN A 60 -4.04 12.74 -12.82
C GLN A 60 -5.22 13.59 -12.33
N ASN A 61 -5.14 14.17 -11.12
CA ASN A 61 -6.26 14.82 -10.41
C ASN A 61 -7.49 13.91 -10.26
N ASP A 62 -7.28 12.59 -10.18
CA ASP A 62 -8.32 11.62 -9.93
C ASP A 62 -8.52 11.43 -8.43
N VAL A 63 -9.46 12.18 -7.86
CA VAL A 63 -9.72 12.15 -6.41
C VAL A 63 -10.30 10.81 -5.95
N GLU A 64 -11.06 10.14 -6.80
CA GLU A 64 -11.71 8.87 -6.46
C GLU A 64 -10.66 7.77 -6.29
N HIS A 65 -9.76 7.62 -7.27
CA HIS A 65 -8.66 6.67 -7.15
C HIS A 65 -7.65 7.11 -6.07
N THR A 66 -7.38 8.41 -5.91
CA THR A 66 -6.47 8.87 -4.86
C THR A 66 -6.96 8.45 -3.47
N LEU A 67 -8.26 8.62 -3.18
CA LEU A 67 -8.86 8.20 -1.92
C LEU A 67 -8.94 6.68 -1.78
N ALA A 68 -9.29 5.95 -2.85
CA ALA A 68 -9.36 4.50 -2.84
C ALA A 68 -7.99 3.87 -2.55
N GLU A 69 -6.92 4.37 -3.17
CA GLU A 69 -5.56 3.89 -2.96
C GLU A 69 -4.99 4.34 -1.59
N THR A 70 -5.41 5.51 -1.07
CA THR A 70 -5.14 5.91 0.33
C THR A 70 -5.77 4.93 1.32
N LEU A 71 -6.99 4.46 1.04
CA LEU A 71 -7.65 3.43 1.85
C LEU A 71 -6.94 2.07 1.75
N GLU A 72 -6.35 1.73 0.61
CA GLU A 72 -5.53 0.52 0.48
C GLU A 72 -4.27 0.59 1.36
N LEU A 73 -3.60 1.74 1.41
CA LEU A 73 -2.47 1.98 2.32
C LEU A 73 -2.91 1.89 3.79
N ASP A 74 -4.05 2.48 4.17
CA ASP A 74 -4.57 2.39 5.54
C ASP A 74 -4.81 0.93 5.96
N ARG A 75 -5.42 0.11 5.08
CA ARG A 75 -5.59 -1.33 5.31
C ARG A 75 -4.26 -2.05 5.46
N ALA A 76 -3.25 -1.70 4.67
CA ALA A 76 -1.91 -2.27 4.78
C ALA A 76 -1.24 -1.92 6.13
N VAL A 77 -1.41 -0.68 6.61
CA VAL A 77 -0.95 -0.25 7.94
C VAL A 77 -1.68 -1.02 9.04
N ALA A 78 -3.00 -1.21 8.93
CA ALA A 78 -3.78 -1.99 9.89
C ALA A 78 -3.29 -3.45 9.96
N VAL A 79 -2.99 -4.07 8.82
CA VAL A 79 -2.37 -5.40 8.75
C VAL A 79 -1.00 -5.39 9.42
N ALA A 80 -0.14 -4.42 9.11
CA ALA A 80 1.18 -4.32 9.72
C ALA A 80 1.07 -4.20 11.25
N ARG A 81 0.19 -3.35 11.77
CA ARG A 81 -0.07 -3.21 13.22
C ARG A 81 -0.53 -4.51 13.86
N ARG A 82 -1.32 -5.32 13.15
CA ARG A 82 -1.85 -6.59 13.66
C ARG A 82 -0.80 -7.69 13.71
N TYR A 83 0.10 -7.76 12.72
CA TYR A 83 1.00 -8.89 12.52
C TYR A 83 2.47 -8.63 12.87
N ALA A 84 2.92 -7.37 12.95
CA ALA A 84 4.32 -7.07 13.21
C ALA A 84 4.77 -7.43 14.65
N GLY A 85 3.84 -7.39 15.61
CA GLY A 85 4.09 -7.66 17.02
C GLY A 85 4.46 -6.41 17.84
N GLU A 86 4.50 -6.55 19.16
CA GLU A 86 4.63 -5.40 20.09
C GLU A 86 6.00 -4.70 20.04
N LYS A 87 7.04 -5.38 19.54
CA LYS A 87 8.41 -4.84 19.46
C LYS A 87 8.72 -4.14 18.14
N SER A 88 7.69 -3.84 17.34
CA SER A 88 7.85 -3.26 16.01
C SER A 88 7.54 -1.76 16.03
N ALA A 89 8.35 -0.99 15.30
CA ALA A 89 8.04 0.39 14.96
C ALA A 89 7.48 0.43 13.54
N ILE A 90 6.36 1.13 13.35
CA ILE A 90 5.75 1.37 12.03
C ILE A 90 5.80 2.87 11.79
N VAL A 91 6.45 3.26 10.69
CA VAL A 91 6.56 4.66 10.26
C VAL A 91 5.84 4.79 8.93
N VAL A 92 4.95 5.77 8.82
CA VAL A 92 4.21 6.09 7.60
C VAL A 92 4.54 7.53 7.25
N CYS A 93 5.07 7.76 6.06
CA CYS A 93 5.39 9.10 5.56
C CYS A 93 5.08 9.19 4.06
N GLY A 94 4.74 10.40 3.62
CA GLY A 94 4.70 10.76 2.20
C GLY A 94 6.04 11.38 1.78
N ASP A 95 6.38 11.26 0.50
CA ASP A 95 7.54 11.90 -0.12
C ASP A 95 7.21 13.36 -0.51
N VAL A 96 6.07 13.57 -1.17
CA VAL A 96 5.59 14.88 -1.64
C VAL A 96 4.06 14.94 -1.61
N GLY A 97 3.51 16.14 -1.43
CA GLY A 97 2.08 16.41 -1.68
C GLY A 97 1.85 16.70 -3.16
N VAL A 98 0.96 15.95 -3.83
CA VAL A 98 0.66 16.09 -5.26
C VAL A 98 -0.79 16.51 -5.48
N GLY A 99 -1.04 17.31 -6.52
CA GLY A 99 -2.39 17.66 -6.98
C GLY A 99 -3.08 18.79 -6.20
N GLY A 100 -2.52 19.24 -5.06
CA GLY A 100 -3.14 20.30 -4.26
C GLY A 100 -4.55 19.90 -3.80
N LEU A 101 -4.72 18.66 -3.33
CA LEU A 101 -6.02 18.15 -2.91
C LEU A 101 -6.57 19.00 -1.75
N HIS A 102 -7.69 19.69 -2.02
CA HIS A 102 -8.38 20.52 -1.05
C HIS A 102 -9.87 20.19 -1.05
N LEU A 103 -10.44 20.00 0.13
CA LEU A 103 -11.89 19.88 0.34
C LEU A 103 -12.44 21.27 0.63
N ASN A 104 -13.13 21.85 -0.34
CA ASN A 104 -13.79 23.14 -0.18
C ASN A 104 -15.15 22.94 0.51
N GLY A 105 -15.40 23.70 1.57
CA GLY A 105 -16.74 23.82 2.16
C GLY A 105 -17.57 24.86 1.40
N THR A 106 -18.89 24.82 1.62
CA THR A 106 -19.76 25.98 1.38
C THR A 106 -19.73 26.88 2.63
N PRO A 107 -19.79 28.22 2.48
CA PRO A 107 -19.93 29.11 3.63
C PRO A 107 -21.24 28.87 4.40
#